data_AF-A0A965ZI72-F1
#
_entry.id   AF-A0A965ZI72-F1
#
_cell.length_a   1.000
_cell.length_b   1.000
_cell.length_c   1.000
_cell.angle_alpha   90.00
_cell.angle_beta   90.00
_cell.angle_gamma   90.00
#
_symmetry.space_group_name_H-M   'P 1'
#
loop_
_entity.id
_entity.type
_entity.pdbx_description
1 polymer ?
#
loop_
_entity_poly.entity_id
_entity_poly.type
_entity_poly.pdbx_seq_one_letter_code
_entity_poly.pdbx_strand_id
1 'polypeptide(L)'
;MRTSLIEIKEIDDHLMGLAAPGDNLVFNAKTIINDELREKVLLQQHTYTLVHHYGRKQLKAEIEAVHQQLFNTPTPHGFVKKILALFKK
;
A
#
# COMPACT_ATOMS: atom_id res chain seq x y z
N MET A 1 8.96 22.14 19.80
CA MET A 1 8.00 21.32 19.04
C MET A 1 8.44 21.30 17.59
N ARG A 2 8.54 20.13 16.94
CA ARG A 2 8.91 20.02 15.52
C ARG A 2 7.62 20.09 14.69
N THR A 3 7.22 21.29 14.30
CA THR A 3 5.98 21.55 13.51
C THR A 3 5.87 20.67 12.27
N SER A 4 6.98 20.44 11.59
CA SER A 4 7.04 19.55 10.41
C SER A 4 6.65 18.09 10.71
N LEU A 5 6.96 17.54 11.89
CA LEU A 5 6.59 16.16 12.22
C LEU A 5 5.09 16.01 12.52
N ILE A 6 4.47 17.07 13.04
CA ILE A 6 3.02 17.09 13.30
C ILE A 6 2.29 17.13 11.95
N GLU A 7 2.74 17.99 11.03
CA GLU A 7 2.16 18.10 9.70
C GLU A 7 2.24 16.77 8.91
N ILE A 8 3.40 16.10 8.93
CA ILE A 8 3.55 14.78 8.28
C ILE A 8 2.54 13.77 8.85
N LYS A 9 2.37 13.74 10.18
CA LYS A 9 1.41 12.86 10.83
C LYS A 9 -0.03 13.20 10.45
N GLU A 10 -0.39 14.48 10.41
CA GLU A 10 -1.74 14.90 9.99
C GLU A 10 -2.02 14.49 8.54
N ILE A 11 -1.04 14.62 7.64
CA ILE A 11 -1.15 14.14 6.26
C ILE A 11 -1.32 12.61 6.23
N ASP A 12 -0.54 11.87 7.03
CA ASP A 12 -0.65 10.41 7.14
C ASP A 12 -2.02 9.96 7.62
N ASP A 13 -2.48 10.53 8.73
CA ASP A 13 -3.76 10.18 9.32
C ASP A 13 -4.91 10.49 8.35
N HIS A 14 -4.79 11.58 7.57
CA HIS A 14 -5.73 11.93 6.50
C HIS A 14 -5.70 10.91 5.34
N LEU A 15 -4.52 10.65 4.76
CA LEU A 15 -4.37 9.75 3.61
C LEU A 15 -4.73 8.30 3.92
N MET A 16 -4.48 7.85 5.15
CA MET A 16 -4.79 6.49 5.61
C MET A 16 -6.20 6.34 6.18
N GLY A 17 -6.98 7.43 6.28
CA GLY A 17 -8.32 7.41 6.84
C GLY A 17 -8.37 7.11 8.34
N LEU A 18 -7.29 7.44 9.07
CA LEU A 18 -7.16 7.25 10.51
C LEU A 18 -7.63 8.48 11.32
N ALA A 19 -7.77 9.64 10.66
CA ALA A 19 -8.29 10.84 11.28
C ALA A 19 -9.77 10.70 11.67
N ALA A 20 -10.17 11.28 12.81
CA ALA A 20 -11.58 11.37 13.16
C ALA A 20 -12.35 12.18 12.10
N PRO A 21 -13.64 11.91 11.83
CA PRO A 21 -14.37 12.57 10.76
C PRO A 21 -14.36 14.10 10.83
N GLY A 22 -14.44 14.67 12.02
CA GLY A 22 -14.36 16.12 12.23
C GLY A 22 -12.98 16.69 11.88
N ASP A 23 -11.91 16.04 12.34
CA ASP A 23 -10.54 16.45 12.05
C ASP A 23 -10.24 16.33 10.55
N ASN A 24 -10.76 15.29 9.91
CA ASN A 24 -10.65 15.08 8.47
C ASN A 24 -11.34 16.21 7.67
N LEU A 25 -12.53 16.66 8.12
CA LEU A 25 -13.23 17.79 7.51
C LEU A 25 -12.46 19.10 7.66
N VAL A 26 -11.90 19.37 8.85
CA VAL A 26 -11.07 20.54 9.09
C VAL A 26 -9.80 20.49 8.24
N PHE A 27 -9.17 19.32 8.13
CA PHE A 27 -7.98 19.12 7.30
C PHE A 27 -8.29 19.38 5.81
N ASN A 28 -9.41 18.88 5.30
CA ASN A 28 -9.88 19.17 3.94
C ASN A 28 -10.10 20.67 3.71
N ALA A 29 -10.67 21.39 4.68
CA ALA A 29 -10.81 22.84 4.57
C ALA A 29 -9.44 23.54 4.51
N LYS A 30 -8.46 23.09 5.32
CA LYS A 30 -7.09 23.62 5.30
C LYS A 30 -6.40 23.40 3.95
N THR A 31 -6.54 22.23 3.32
CA THR A 31 -5.92 21.94 2.02
C THR A 31 -6.52 22.73 0.86
N ILE A 32 -7.77 23.20 0.99
CA ILE A 32 -8.39 24.10 0.00
C ILE A 32 -7.74 25.49 0.02
N ILE A 33 -7.46 26.03 1.21
CA ILE A 33 -6.98 27.41 1.38
C ILE A 33 -5.45 27.53 1.45
N ASN A 34 -4.75 26.44 1.72
CA ASN A 34 -3.29 26.42 1.84
C ASN A 34 -2.67 25.58 0.71
N ASP A 35 -2.18 26.27 -0.32
CA ASP A 35 -1.58 25.64 -1.50
C ASP A 35 -0.32 24.83 -1.16
N GLU A 36 0.50 25.29 -0.21
CA GLU A 36 1.71 24.58 0.23
C GLU A 36 1.35 23.24 0.90
N LEU A 37 0.34 23.25 1.78
CA LEU A 37 -0.15 22.03 2.41
C LEU A 37 -0.73 21.06 1.37
N ARG A 38 -1.50 21.58 0.38
CA ARG A 38 -2.03 20.76 -0.71
C ARG A 38 -0.93 20.09 -1.51
N GLU A 39 0.13 20.81 -1.84
CA GLU A 39 1.27 20.26 -2.58
C GLU A 39 1.98 19.15 -1.78
N LYS A 40 2.20 19.36 -0.47
CA LYS A 40 2.77 18.33 0.42
C LYS A 40 1.92 17.06 0.45
N VAL A 41 0.59 17.19 0.58
CA VAL A 41 -0.34 16.06 0.55
C VAL A 41 -0.22 15.28 -0.75
N LEU A 42 -0.21 15.97 -1.90
CA LEU A 42 -0.09 15.34 -3.21
C LEU A 42 1.26 14.60 -3.37
N LEU A 43 2.36 15.23 -2.98
CA LEU A 43 3.69 14.62 -3.04
C LEU A 43 3.79 13.36 -2.16
N GLN A 44 3.24 13.42 -0.95
CA GLN A 44 3.22 12.28 -0.03
C GLN A 44 2.36 11.14 -0.57
N GLN A 45 1.17 11.44 -1.11
CA GLN A 45 0.29 10.46 -1.76
C GLN A 45 0.98 9.80 -2.97
N HIS A 46 1.65 10.58 -3.82
CA HIS A 46 2.41 10.05 -4.95
C HIS A 46 3.56 9.16 -4.50
N THR A 47 4.29 9.56 -3.46
CA THR A 47 5.39 8.77 -2.89
C THR A 47 4.88 7.42 -2.38
N TYR A 48 3.77 7.39 -1.64
CA TYR A 48 3.17 6.13 -1.18
C TYR A 48 2.69 5.25 -2.30
N THR A 49 2.08 5.84 -3.34
CA THR A 49 1.67 5.09 -4.52
C THR A 49 2.86 4.42 -5.21
N LEU A 50 3.98 5.15 -5.35
CA LEU A 50 5.21 4.62 -5.95
C LEU A 50 5.80 3.48 -5.13
N VAL A 51 5.95 3.68 -3.81
CA VAL A 51 6.47 2.66 -2.88
C VAL A 51 5.60 1.41 -2.90
N HIS A 52 4.27 1.58 -2.86
CA HIS A 52 3.33 0.46 -2.93
C HIS A 52 3.44 -0.30 -4.25
N HIS A 53 3.51 0.39 -5.39
CA HIS A 53 3.68 -0.25 -6.70
C HIS A 53 4.99 -1.02 -6.81
N TYR A 54 6.08 -0.43 -6.32
CA TYR A 54 7.38 -1.10 -6.27
C TYR A 54 7.31 -2.37 -5.41
N GLY A 55 6.77 -2.26 -4.19
CA GLY A 55 6.59 -3.40 -3.29
C GLY A 55 5.73 -4.51 -3.91
N ARG A 56 4.63 -4.17 -4.59
CA ARG A 56 3.82 -5.18 -5.30
C ARG A 56 4.58 -5.87 -6.43
N LYS A 57 5.45 -5.17 -7.15
CA LYS A 57 6.25 -5.77 -8.22
C LYS A 57 7.20 -6.82 -7.65
N GLN A 58 7.84 -6.51 -6.52
CA GLN A 58 8.69 -7.45 -5.81
C GLN A 58 7.89 -8.66 -5.30
N LEU A 59 6.78 -8.42 -4.59
CA LEU A 59 5.93 -9.51 -4.07
C LEU A 59 5.44 -10.43 -5.19
N LYS A 60 5.07 -9.87 -6.35
CA LYS A 60 4.68 -10.66 -7.52
C LYS A 60 5.82 -11.55 -8.01
N ALA A 61 7.05 -11.04 -8.04
CA ALA A 61 8.22 -11.82 -8.45
C ALA A 61 8.52 -12.96 -7.47
N GLU A 62 8.35 -12.72 -6.16
CA GLU A 62 8.53 -13.75 -5.12
C GLU A 62 7.48 -14.86 -5.25
N ILE A 63 6.20 -14.50 -5.44
CA ILE A 63 5.11 -15.46 -5.67
C ILE A 63 5.36 -16.28 -6.94
N GLU A 64 5.81 -15.64 -8.02
CA GLU A 64 6.15 -16.32 -9.26
C GLU A 64 7.31 -17.30 -9.06
N ALA A 65 8.37 -16.90 -8.35
CA ALA A 65 9.50 -17.79 -8.06
C ALA A 65 9.05 -19.04 -7.28
N VAL A 66 8.20 -18.87 -6.27
CA VAL A 66 7.61 -20.00 -5.51
C VAL A 66 6.74 -20.88 -6.42
N HIS A 67 5.93 -20.28 -7.30
CA HIS A 67 5.13 -21.02 -8.28
C HIS A 67 6.02 -21.86 -9.20
N GLN A 68 7.06 -21.27 -9.79
CA GLN A 68 8.00 -21.97 -10.66
C GLN A 68 8.69 -23.14 -9.92
N GLN A 69 9.10 -22.94 -8.67
CA GLN A 69 9.70 -24.02 -7.87
C GLN A 69 8.71 -25.17 -7.61
N LEU A 70 7.47 -24.86 -7.23
CA LEU A 70 6.47 -25.88 -6.88
C LEU A 70 5.96 -26.69 -8.07
N PHE A 71 5.84 -26.06 -9.25
CA PHE A 71 5.17 -26.67 -10.41
C PHE A 71 6.14 -27.18 -11.49
N ASN A 72 7.38 -26.67 -11.57
CA ASN A 72 8.33 -27.01 -12.62
C ASN A 72 9.53 -27.86 -12.16
N THR A 73 9.64 -28.23 -10.89
CA THR A 73 10.64 -29.20 -10.43
C THR A 73 10.10 -30.64 -10.44
N PRO A 74 10.96 -31.67 -10.63
CA PRO A 74 10.53 -33.07 -10.83
C PRO A 74 10.11 -33.80 -9.53
N THR A 75 9.55 -33.09 -8.54
CA THR A 75 9.21 -33.63 -7.20
C THR A 75 7.68 -33.67 -6.95
N PRO A 76 7.17 -34.37 -5.90
CA PRO A 76 6.06 -35.30 -6.06
C PRO A 76 4.71 -34.63 -6.33
N HIS A 77 4.09 -35.05 -7.44
CA HIS A 77 2.83 -34.55 -8.00
C HIS A 77 1.63 -34.57 -7.03
N GLY A 78 1.74 -35.22 -5.87
CA GLY A 78 0.68 -35.31 -4.86
C GLY A 78 0.39 -33.98 -4.15
N PHE A 79 1.42 -33.18 -3.85
CA PHE A 79 1.23 -31.88 -3.19
C PHE A 79 0.54 -30.87 -4.12
N VAL A 80 1.03 -30.77 -5.35
CA VAL A 80 0.44 -29.94 -6.41
C VAL A 80 -1.02 -30.33 -6.67
N LYS A 81 -1.33 -31.63 -6.76
CA LYS A 81 -2.73 -32.10 -6.93
C LYS A 81 -3.63 -31.71 -5.76
N LYS A 82 -3.14 -31.73 -4.51
CA LYS A 82 -3.90 -31.29 -3.34
C LYS A 82 -4.17 -29.78 -3.38
N ILE A 83 -3.17 -28.97 -3.73
CA ILE A 83 -3.34 -27.52 -3.89
C ILE A 83 -4.37 -27.21 -4.99
N LEU A 84 -4.23 -27.80 -6.18
CA LEU A 84 -5.16 -27.57 -7.29
C LEU A 84 -6.60 -27.98 -6.94
N ALA A 85 -6.79 -28.98 -6.07
CA ALA A 85 -8.13 -29.36 -5.59
C ALA A 85 -8.78 -28.28 -4.71
N LEU A 86 -8.01 -27.44 -4.00
CA LEU A 86 -8.55 -26.33 -3.19
C LEU A 86 -9.17 -25.23 -4.06
N PHE A 87 -8.69 -25.09 -5.30
CA PHE A 87 -9.16 -24.09 -6.26
C PHE A 87 -10.16 -24.67 -7.29
N LYS A 88 -10.52 -25.96 -7.18
CA LYS A 88 -11.61 -26.54 -7.96
C LYS A 88 -12.95 -26.21 -7.31
N LYS A 89 -13.47 -25.02 -7.65
CA LYS A 89 -14.89 -24.69 -7.57
C LYS A 89 -15.25 -23.72 -8.69
#